data_AF-A0A949JML7-F1
#
_entry.id   AF-A0A949JML7-F1
#
_cell.length_a   1.000
_cell.length_b   1.000
_cell.length_c   1.000
_cell.angle_alpha   90.00
_cell.angle_beta   90.00
_cell.angle_gamma   90.00
#
_symmetry.space_group_name_H-M   'P 1'
#
loop_
_entity.id
_entity.type
_entity.pdbx_description
1 polymer ?
#
loop_
_entity_poly.entity_id
_entity_poly.type
_entity_poly.pdbx_seq_one_letter_code
_entity_poly.pdbx_strand_id
1 'polypeptide(L)'
;MKLRRRHRVLEFDEEGYSDWRVREENQEISPDNLAIILCDVWDNHWCRGANERLAALLPRMAGTVSAAREKGVGIIHAPSDTIDYYAGTPARVRIQSLPRSTPPAEVRRDNQPPPQ
;
A
#
# COMPACT_ATOMS: atom_id res chain seq x y z
N MET A 1 -16.47 7.01 -3.03
CA MET A 1 -15.78 8.05 -2.22
C MET A 1 -14.87 8.88 -3.12
N LYS A 2 -14.58 10.14 -2.77
CA LYS A 2 -13.63 11.00 -3.48
C LYS A 2 -12.26 10.92 -2.82
N LEU A 3 -11.22 10.63 -3.61
CA LEU A 3 -9.83 10.62 -3.17
C LEU A 3 -9.03 11.59 -4.04
N ARG A 4 -8.10 12.32 -3.42
CA ARG A 4 -7.12 13.12 -4.14
C ARG A 4 -5.85 12.28 -4.33
N ARG A 5 -5.64 11.78 -5.55
CA ARG A 5 -4.48 10.97 -5.91
C ARG A 5 -3.33 11.88 -6.32
N ARG A 6 -2.18 11.73 -5.67
CA ARG A 6 -0.91 12.37 -6.05
C ARG A 6 0.03 11.30 -6.59
N HIS A 7 0.50 11.46 -7.82
CA HIS A 7 1.42 10.54 -8.47
C HIS A 7 2.49 11.31 -9.26
N ARG A 8 3.55 10.62 -9.67
CA ARG A 8 4.60 11.19 -10.51
C ARG A 8 4.52 10.59 -11.91
N VAL A 9 4.68 11.43 -12.92
CA VAL A 9 4.76 11.04 -14.33
C VAL A 9 6.09 11.50 -14.90
N LEU A 10 6.69 10.66 -15.73
CA LEU A 10 7.88 11.01 -16.49
C LEU A 10 7.41 11.74 -17.75
N GLU A 11 7.75 13.02 -17.86
CA GLU A 11 7.49 13.85 -19.02
C GLU A 11 8.83 14.22 -19.68
N PHE A 12 8.80 14.63 -20.94
CA PHE A 12 9.97 15.15 -21.64
C PHE A 12 9.76 16.65 -21.87
N ASP A 13 10.80 17.45 -21.63
CA ASP A 13 10.78 18.87 -21.97
C ASP A 13 10.92 19.09 -23.50
N GLU A 14 10.86 20.36 -23.92
CA GLU A 14 10.98 20.73 -25.34
C GLU A 14 12.35 20.36 -25.94
N GLU A 15 13.36 20.14 -25.10
CA GLU A 15 14.72 19.74 -25.47
C GLU A 15 14.94 18.22 -25.39
N GLY A 16 13.93 17.46 -24.95
CA GLY A 16 13.96 16.00 -24.86
C GLY A 16 14.53 15.43 -23.55
N TYR A 17 14.79 16.25 -22.53
CA TYR A 17 15.22 15.78 -21.21
C TYR A 17 14.05 15.28 -20.37
N SER A 18 14.31 14.24 -19.57
CA SER A 18 13.32 13.64 -18.68
C SER A 18 13.08 14.49 -17.43
N ASP A 19 11.82 14.87 -17.19
CA ASP A 19 11.36 15.63 -16.03
C ASP A 19 10.26 14.87 -15.27
N TRP A 20 10.46 14.65 -13.97
CA TRP A 20 9.47 13.97 -13.12
C TRP A 20 8.48 14.98 -12.56
N ARG A 21 7.28 15.05 -13.15
CA ARG A 21 6.24 15.97 -12.71
C ARG A 21 5.25 15.32 -11.75
N VAL A 22 4.89 16.07 -10.71
CA VAL A 22 3.83 15.66 -9.78
C VAL A 22 2.48 16.03 -10.40
N ARG A 23 1.59 15.05 -10.51
CA ARG A 23 0.21 15.22 -10.93
C ARG A 23 -0.72 14.93 -9.75
N GLU A 24 -1.69 15.81 -9.56
CA GLU A 24 -2.77 15.63 -8.60
C GLU A 24 -4.10 15.55 -9.34
N GLU A 25 -4.87 14.52 -9.04
CA GLU A 25 -6.19 14.32 -9.64
C GLU A 25 -7.19 13.86 -8.58
N ASN A 26 -8.45 14.25 -8.77
CA ASN A 26 -9.54 13.71 -7.97
C ASN A 26 -10.05 12.44 -8.66
N GLN A 27 -10.13 11.35 -7.90
CA GLN A 27 -10.65 10.08 -8.37
C GLN A 27 -11.83 9.66 -7.50
N GLU A 28 -12.93 9.31 -8.16
CA GLU A 28 -14.06 8.67 -7.50
C GLU A 28 -13.89 7.14 -7.54
N ILE A 29 -13.81 6.52 -6.37
CA ILE A 29 -13.62 5.08 -6.22
C ILE A 29 -14.66 4.53 -5.24
N SER A 30 -15.35 3.45 -5.60
CA SER A 30 -16.21 2.72 -4.67
C SER A 30 -15.37 2.08 -3.56
N PRO A 31 -15.77 2.13 -2.27
CA PRO A 31 -15.05 1.43 -1.20
C PRO A 31 -14.79 -0.05 -1.49
N ASP A 32 -15.74 -0.73 -2.13
CA ASP A 32 -15.62 -2.16 -2.48
C ASP A 32 -14.54 -2.45 -3.54
N ASN A 33 -14.15 -1.42 -4.30
CA ASN A 33 -13.08 -1.47 -5.30
C ASN A 33 -11.76 -0.90 -4.77
N LEU A 34 -11.63 -0.70 -3.45
CA LEU A 34 -10.44 -0.17 -2.80
C LEU A 34 -10.04 -1.06 -1.63
N ALA A 35 -8.73 -1.29 -1.51
CA ALA A 35 -8.16 -1.92 -0.33
C ALA A 35 -6.87 -1.20 0.08
N ILE A 36 -6.55 -1.26 1.37
CA ILE A 36 -5.25 -0.88 1.93
C ILE A 36 -4.54 -2.15 2.36
N ILE A 37 -3.31 -2.33 1.87
CA ILE A 37 -2.44 -3.44 2.29
C ILE A 37 -1.40 -2.90 3.26
N LEU A 38 -1.36 -3.44 4.47
CA LEU A 38 -0.35 -3.19 5.48
C LEU A 38 0.74 -4.26 5.32
N CYS A 39 1.77 -3.91 4.56
CA CYS A 39 2.92 -4.78 4.32
C CYS A 39 3.98 -4.53 5.38
N ASP A 40 4.44 -5.59 6.04
CA ASP A 40 5.57 -5.54 6.97
C ASP A 40 5.37 -4.55 8.14
N VAL A 41 4.12 -4.43 8.62
CA VAL A 41 3.76 -3.63 9.81
C VAL A 41 3.65 -4.56 11.01
N TRP A 42 4.73 -4.67 11.76
CA TRP A 42 4.88 -5.57 12.90
C TRP A 42 4.71 -4.85 14.23
N ASP A 43 4.46 -5.63 15.28
CA ASP A 43 4.60 -5.19 16.67
C ASP A 43 6.07 -4.96 17.04
N ASN A 44 6.99 -5.75 16.47
CA ASN A 44 8.43 -5.61 16.64
C ASN A 44 9.23 -6.09 15.42
N HIS A 45 10.39 -5.49 15.21
CA HIS A 45 11.38 -5.87 14.19
C HIS A 45 12.76 -6.00 14.84
N TRP A 46 13.60 -6.91 14.34
CA TRP A 46 14.94 -7.16 14.90
C TRP A 46 15.87 -5.94 14.78
N CYS A 47 15.68 -5.14 13.73
CA CYS A 47 16.38 -3.86 13.54
C CYS A 47 15.70 -2.73 14.31
N ARG A 48 16.39 -2.19 15.34
CA ARG A 48 15.95 -1.02 16.11
C ARG A 48 15.56 0.17 15.24
N GLY A 49 16.36 0.50 14.22
CA GLY A 49 16.06 1.62 13.33
C GLY A 49 14.78 1.42 12.51
N ALA A 50 14.41 0.18 12.20
CA ALA A 50 13.12 -0.11 11.56
C ALA A 50 11.95 0.14 12.53
N ASN A 51 12.08 -0.28 13.78
CA ASN A 51 11.09 0.01 14.84
C ASN A 51 10.89 1.51 15.03
N GLU A 52 11.96 2.29 15.14
CA GLU A 52 11.87 3.74 15.35
C GLU A 52 11.19 4.45 14.18
N ARG A 53 11.51 4.08 12.93
CA ARG A 53 10.85 4.63 11.74
C ARG A 53 9.38 4.22 11.66
N LEU A 54 9.05 2.97 11.97
CA LEU A 54 7.67 2.50 11.99
C LEU A 54 6.87 3.22 13.08
N ALA A 55 7.40 3.32 14.29
CA ALA A 55 6.75 3.97 15.42
C ALA A 55 6.35 5.42 15.12
N ALA A 56 7.21 6.17 14.42
CA ALA A 56 6.87 7.53 13.98
C ALA A 56 5.72 7.59 12.97
N LEU A 57 5.53 6.54 12.15
CA LEU A 57 4.46 6.44 11.15
C LEU A 57 3.14 5.90 11.73
N LEU A 58 3.19 5.11 12.81
CA LEU A 58 2.02 4.40 13.36
C LEU A 58 0.83 5.31 13.66
N PRO A 59 0.94 6.49 14.31
CA PRO A 59 -0.23 7.32 14.62
C PRO A 59 -1.00 7.76 13.37
N ARG A 60 -0.27 8.19 12.33
CA ARG A 60 -0.88 8.62 11.06
C ARG A 60 -1.43 7.45 10.27
N MET A 61 -0.71 6.32 10.29
CA MET A 61 -1.16 5.09 9.64
C MET A 61 -2.46 4.58 10.28
N ALA A 62 -2.53 4.51 11.60
CA ALA A 62 -3.71 4.11 12.35
C ALA A 62 -4.91 5.01 12.04
N GLY A 63 -4.73 6.34 12.04
CA GLY A 63 -5.79 7.27 11.67
C GLY A 63 -6.29 7.05 10.24
N THR A 64 -5.39 6.78 9.30
CA THR A 64 -5.73 6.49 7.90
C THR A 64 -6.51 5.18 7.77
N VAL A 65 -6.06 4.13 8.45
CA VAL A 65 -6.69 2.80 8.43
C VAL A 65 -8.08 2.85 9.06
N SER A 66 -8.24 3.52 10.20
CA SER A 66 -9.55 3.69 10.85
C SER A 66 -10.52 4.44 9.96
N ALA A 67 -10.12 5.59 9.41
CA ALA A 67 -10.97 6.39 8.53
C ALA A 67 -11.33 5.64 7.22
N ALA A 68 -10.43 4.81 6.70
CA ALA A 68 -10.72 3.96 5.54
C ALA A 68 -11.71 2.85 5.89
N ARG A 69 -11.49 2.17 7.03
CA ARG A 69 -12.38 1.10 7.52
C ARG A 69 -13.79 1.59 7.79
N GLU A 70 -13.94 2.78 8.38
CA GLU A 70 -15.25 3.44 8.57
C GLU A 70 -16.01 3.68 7.26
N LYS A 71 -15.28 3.85 6.16
CA LYS A 71 -15.85 4.03 4.81
C LYS A 71 -16.10 2.71 4.08
N GLY A 72 -15.87 1.56 4.71
CA GLY A 72 -16.04 0.24 4.10
C GLY A 72 -14.84 -0.26 3.29
N VAL A 73 -13.70 0.42 3.34
CA VAL A 73 -12.49 -0.01 2.63
C VAL A 73 -11.91 -1.27 3.28
N GLY A 74 -11.55 -2.25 2.45
CA GLY A 74 -10.88 -3.47 2.91
C GLY A 74 -9.48 -3.18 3.45
N ILE A 75 -9.15 -3.69 4.63
CA ILE A 75 -7.80 -3.62 5.20
C ILE A 75 -7.20 -5.02 5.21
N ILE A 76 -6.09 -5.19 4.50
CA ILE A 76 -5.38 -6.46 4.35
C ILE A 76 -4.07 -6.35 5.13
N HIS A 77 -3.88 -7.20 6.13
CA HIS A 77 -2.59 -7.35 6.80
C HIS A 77 -1.77 -8.40 6.05
N ALA A 78 -0.56 -8.04 5.65
CA ALA A 78 0.35 -8.90 4.89
C ALA A 78 1.68 -9.07 5.66
N PRO A 79 1.67 -9.84 6.77
CA PRO A 79 2.90 -10.16 7.47
C PRO A 79 3.71 -11.20 6.68
N SER A 80 5.04 -11.08 6.69
CA SER A 80 5.95 -12.02 6.00
C SER A 80 6.20 -13.32 6.80
N ASP A 81 5.88 -13.34 8.08
CA ASP A 81 5.97 -14.48 9.02
C ASP A 81 4.83 -14.38 10.06
N THR A 82 4.73 -15.28 11.06
CA THR A 82 3.74 -15.26 12.16
C THR A 82 2.28 -15.42 11.76
N ILE A 83 2.02 -15.86 10.54
CA ILE A 83 0.65 -15.97 10.04
C ILE A 83 -0.19 -17.01 10.80
N ASP A 84 0.48 -17.96 11.45
CA ASP A 84 -0.12 -18.98 12.31
C ASP A 84 -0.73 -18.39 13.58
N TYR A 85 -0.22 -17.23 14.06
CA TYR A 85 -0.84 -16.50 15.17
C TYR A 85 -2.30 -16.11 14.85
N TYR A 86 -2.60 -15.84 13.58
CA TYR A 86 -3.93 -15.47 13.12
C TYR A 86 -4.83 -16.68 12.79
N ALA A 87 -4.38 -17.91 13.02
CA ALA A 87 -5.17 -19.12 12.73
C ALA A 87 -6.54 -19.07 13.44
N GLY A 88 -7.60 -19.44 12.72
CA GLY A 88 -8.97 -19.47 13.25
C GLY A 88 -9.63 -18.09 13.46
N THR A 89 -8.89 -16.98 13.34
CA THR A 89 -9.50 -15.65 13.43
C THR A 89 -10.46 -15.40 12.26
N PRO A 90 -11.57 -14.65 12.44
CA PRO A 90 -12.50 -14.35 11.37
C PRO A 90 -11.84 -13.72 10.14
N ALA A 91 -10.81 -12.89 10.35
CA ALA A 91 -10.04 -12.28 9.26
C ALA A 91 -9.26 -13.31 8.44
N ARG A 92 -8.61 -14.27 9.10
CA ARG A 92 -7.86 -15.34 8.45
C ARG A 92 -8.78 -16.31 7.70
N VAL A 93 -9.88 -16.72 8.33
CA VAL A 93 -10.90 -17.59 7.71
C VAL A 93 -11.49 -16.94 6.46
N ARG A 94 -11.77 -15.63 6.52
CA ARG A 94 -12.26 -14.87 5.37
C ARG A 94 -11.30 -14.96 4.18
N ILE A 95 -10.01 -14.67 4.38
CA ILE A 95 -9.00 -14.76 3.30
C ILE A 95 -8.86 -16.19 2.78
N GLN A 96 -8.88 -17.21 3.65
CA GLN A 96 -8.79 -18.61 3.24
C GLN A 96 -9.99 -19.08 2.43
N SER A 97 -11.16 -18.47 2.63
CA SER A 97 -12.39 -18.80 1.89
C SER A 97 -12.45 -18.17 0.49
N LEU A 98 -11.57 -17.22 0.17
CA LEU A 98 -11.56 -16.57 -1.13
C LEU A 98 -11.00 -17.50 -2.22
N PRO A 99 -11.54 -17.43 -3.45
CA PRO A 99 -10.97 -18.15 -4.58
C PRO A 99 -9.54 -17.67 -4.84
N ARG A 100 -8.63 -18.62 -5.15
CA ARG A 100 -7.28 -18.27 -5.61
C ARG A 100 -7.38 -17.50 -6.92
N SER A 101 -6.62 -16.40 -7.00
CA SER A 101 -6.45 -15.61 -8.21
C SER A 101 -5.03 -15.76 -8.74
N THR A 102 -4.88 -15.79 -10.05
CA THR A 102 -3.56 -15.76 -10.70
C THR A 102 -3.03 -14.33 -10.65
N PRO A 103 -1.82 -14.10 -10.09
CA PRO A 103 -1.20 -12.79 -10.16
C PRO A 103 -1.04 -12.30 -11.60
N PRO A 104 -1.12 -10.99 -11.86
CA PRO A 104 -0.82 -10.45 -13.18
C PRO A 104 0.63 -10.79 -13.58
N ALA A 105 0.88 -10.84 -14.89
CA ALA A 105 2.22 -11.05 -15.41
C ALA A 105 3.20 -10.00 -14.84
N GLU A 106 4.41 -10.45 -14.51
CA GLU A 106 5.44 -9.56 -13.98
C GLU A 106 5.76 -8.47 -15.01
N VAL A 107 5.64 -7.22 -14.60
CA VAL A 107 6.00 -6.07 -15.43
C VAL A 107 7.44 -5.70 -15.11
N ARG A 108 8.34 -5.85 -16.07
CA ARG A 108 9.71 -5.32 -15.95
C ARG A 108 9.61 -3.81 -15.78
N ARG A 109 9.99 -3.32 -14.60
CA ARG A 109 10.15 -1.88 -14.34
C ARG A 109 11.61 -1.53 -14.58
N ASP A 110 11.89 -0.65 -15.53
CA ASP A 110 13.24 -0.11 -15.66
C ASP A 110 13.52 0.74 -14.41
N ASN A 111 14.36 0.20 -13.53
CA ASN A 111 14.91 0.91 -12.38
C ASN A 111 16.03 1.83 -12.86
N GLN A 112 15.74 2.72 -13.82
CA GLN A 112 16.71 3.69 -14.27
C GLN A 112 17.14 4.48 -13.01
N PRO A 113 18.44 4.49 -12.67
CA PRO A 113 18.89 5.15 -11.46
C PRO A 113 18.44 6.61 -11.51
N PRO A 114 18.07 7.21 -10.36
CA PRO A 114 17.77 8.64 -10.33
C PRO A 114 18.96 9.39 -10.96
N PRO A 115 18.71 10.47 -11.73
CA PRO A 115 19.79 11.28 -12.29
C PRO A 115 20.76 11.66 -11.15
N GLN A 116 22.06 11.45 -11.40
CA GLN A 116 23.15 11.76 -10.45
C GLN A 116 23.28 13.26 -10.22
#